data_AF-A0A7X5E3E4-F1
#
_entry.id   AF-A0A7X5E3E4-F1
#
_cell.length_a   1.000
_cell.length_b   1.000
_cell.length_c   1.000
_cell.angle_alpha   90.00
_cell.angle_beta   90.00
_cell.angle_gamma   90.00
#
_symmetry.space_group_name_H-M   'P 1'
#
loop_
_entity.id
_entity.type
_entity.pdbx_description
1 polymer ?
#
loop_
_entity_poly.entity_id
_entity_poly.type
_entity_poly.pdbx_seq_one_letter_code
_entity_poly.pdbx_strand_id
1 'polypeptide(L)'
;MEPIPRRYLILSQLGSRLAACPSDGAPDGHLPQGYALRCPPVPEGLEPPKTERYIASCKKLFRRDAQQPADFFLLHGAEDFRALRACVLAMTDLTGKTLIAELETADGGRMADGTDIVAAAGVLQRIGVSTLLVGARRPDELSEALERLAPYARLSVGARLPAQWLRDGIALAG
;
A
#
# COMPACT_ATOMS: atom_id res chain seq x y z
N MET A 1 -9.15 6.95 -29.80
CA MET A 1 -8.81 7.47 -28.47
C MET A 1 -7.38 7.03 -28.22
N GLU A 2 -6.41 7.95 -28.31
CA GLU A 2 -5.01 7.61 -28.04
C GLU A 2 -4.89 7.16 -26.58
N PRO A 3 -4.09 6.12 -26.29
CA PRO A 3 -3.87 5.69 -24.92
C PRO A 3 -3.23 6.84 -24.14
N ILE A 4 -3.82 7.21 -23.01
CA ILE A 4 -3.20 8.15 -22.08
C ILE A 4 -1.80 7.59 -21.74
N PRO A 5 -0.72 8.35 -21.97
CA PRO A 5 0.62 7.85 -21.74
C PRO A 5 0.77 7.41 -20.29
N ARG A 6 1.20 6.15 -20.09
CA ARG A 6 1.47 5.60 -18.76
C ARG A 6 2.67 6.34 -18.19
N ARG A 7 2.41 7.32 -17.33
CA ARG A 7 3.45 8.01 -16.55
C ARG A 7 3.69 7.24 -15.26
N TYR A 8 4.95 6.91 -15.01
CA TYR A 8 5.35 6.35 -13.73
C TYR A 8 5.40 7.47 -12.69
N LEU A 9 4.92 7.16 -11.49
CA LEU A 9 4.94 8.07 -10.35
C LEU A 9 5.91 7.53 -9.30
N ILE A 10 6.68 8.44 -8.71
CA ILE A 10 7.57 8.17 -7.58
C ILE A 10 6.94 8.80 -6.35
N LEU A 11 6.69 7.99 -5.33
CA LEU A 11 6.26 8.50 -4.02
C LEU A 11 7.50 8.90 -3.22
N SER A 12 7.72 10.19 -3.07
CA SER A 12 8.76 10.72 -2.20
C SER A 12 8.20 10.92 -0.79
N GLN A 13 8.96 10.51 0.23
CA GLN A 13 8.54 10.60 1.63
C GLN A 13 9.46 11.51 2.44
N LEU A 14 8.86 12.42 3.21
CA LEU A 14 9.54 13.23 4.23
C LEU A 14 8.75 13.15 5.54
N GLY A 15 9.27 12.41 6.52
CA GLY A 15 8.52 12.08 7.72
C GLY A 15 7.29 11.25 7.38
N SER A 16 6.09 11.70 7.77
CA SER A 16 4.83 11.06 7.37
C SER A 16 4.23 11.64 6.09
N ARG A 17 4.80 12.71 5.51
CA ARG A 17 4.25 13.35 4.31
C ARG A 17 4.76 12.65 3.06
N LEU A 18 3.88 12.51 2.07
CA LEU A 18 4.16 11.94 0.76
C LEU A 18 3.81 12.95 -0.34
N ALA A 19 4.60 12.94 -1.41
CA ALA A 19 4.27 13.60 -2.66
C ALA A 19 4.45 12.62 -3.82
N ALA A 20 3.46 12.56 -4.72
CA ALA A 20 3.52 11.76 -5.93
C ALA A 20 4.13 12.60 -7.07
N CYS A 21 5.37 12.29 -7.43
CA CYS A 21 6.13 13.02 -8.44
C CYS A 21 6.20 12.24 -9.75
N PRO A 22 6.02 12.88 -10.92
CA PRO A 22 6.31 12.25 -12.21
C PRO A 22 7.77 11.79 -12.28
N SER A 23 8.00 10.58 -12.79
CA SER A 23 9.36 10.03 -12.94
C SER A 23 10.20 10.79 -13.97
N ASP A 24 9.56 11.49 -14.90
CA ASP A 24 10.19 12.30 -15.96
C ASP A 24 10.59 13.71 -15.48
N GLY A 25 10.29 14.06 -14.23
CA GLY A 25 10.62 15.36 -13.65
C GLY A 25 9.84 16.53 -14.25
N ALA A 26 8.83 16.27 -15.10
CA ALA A 26 8.03 17.32 -15.69
C ALA A 26 7.24 18.06 -14.60
N PRO A 27 7.17 19.40 -14.65
CA PRO A 27 6.43 20.17 -13.66
C PRO A 27 4.94 19.82 -13.75
N ASP A 28 4.36 19.42 -12.63
CA ASP A 28 2.93 19.23 -12.47
C ASP A 28 2.36 20.39 -11.64
N GLY A 29 1.27 21.00 -12.10
CA GLY A 29 0.71 22.22 -11.51
C GLY A 29 0.21 22.01 -10.07
N HIS A 30 -0.16 20.78 -9.73
CA HIS A 30 -0.48 20.36 -8.37
C HIS A 30 -0.10 18.89 -8.17
N LEU A 31 1.04 18.63 -7.52
CA LEU A 31 1.46 17.27 -7.17
C LEU A 31 0.53 16.72 -6.09
N PRO A 32 -0.10 15.55 -6.29
CA PRO A 32 -0.90 14.91 -5.25
C PRO A 32 -0.08 14.73 -3.98
N GLN A 33 -0.63 15.17 -2.86
CA GLN A 33 -0.02 15.05 -1.54
C GLN A 33 -0.75 14.00 -0.72
N GLY A 34 0.00 13.27 0.11
CA GLY A 34 -0.56 12.26 0.97
C GLY A 34 0.16 12.12 2.29
N TYR A 35 -0.32 11.19 3.10
CA TYR A 35 0.33 10.80 4.34
C TYR A 35 0.56 9.29 4.43
N ALA A 36 1.75 8.90 4.84
CA ALA A 36 2.08 7.54 5.25
C ALA A 36 1.60 7.32 6.68
N LEU A 37 0.68 6.37 6.85
CA LEU A 37 0.12 5.96 8.12
C LEU A 37 0.55 4.53 8.41
N ARG A 38 1.25 4.35 9.53
CA ARG A 38 1.65 3.02 9.97
C ARG A 38 0.44 2.27 10.50
N CYS A 39 0.23 1.05 10.03
CA CYS A 39 -0.78 0.16 10.58
C CYS A 39 -0.44 -0.14 12.06
N PRO A 40 -1.40 0.04 12.99
CA PRO A 40 -1.20 -0.39 14.36
C PRO A 40 -1.03 -1.91 14.45
N PRO A 41 -0.39 -2.41 15.52
CA PRO A 41 -0.34 -3.85 15.80
C PRO A 41 -1.70 -4.36 16.27
N VAL A 42 -1.96 -5.66 16.10
CA VAL A 42 -3.21 -6.27 16.60
C VAL A 42 -3.06 -6.60 18.10
N PRO A 43 -3.88 -6.03 18.99
CA PRO A 43 -3.81 -6.35 20.41
C PRO A 43 -4.09 -7.84 20.70
N GLU A 44 -3.19 -8.50 21.43
CA GLU A 44 -3.28 -9.94 21.74
C GLU A 44 -4.54 -10.31 22.55
N GLY A 45 -4.92 -9.45 23.50
CA GLY A 45 -6.04 -9.63 24.43
C GLY A 45 -7.40 -9.12 23.92
N LEU A 46 -7.60 -9.02 22.61
CA LEU A 46 -8.89 -8.61 22.06
C LEU A 46 -9.95 -9.68 22.31
N GLU A 47 -10.95 -9.33 23.13
CA GLU A 47 -12.16 -10.15 23.31
C GLU A 47 -12.98 -10.25 22.02
N PRO A 48 -13.74 -11.33 21.79
CA PRO A 48 -14.67 -11.40 20.67
C PRO A 48 -15.73 -10.27 20.67
N PRO A 49 -16.21 -9.81 19.49
CA PRO A 49 -15.73 -10.19 18.16
C PRO A 49 -14.47 -9.38 17.79
N LYS A 50 -13.36 -10.10 17.54
CA LYS A 50 -12.01 -9.51 17.49
C LYS A 50 -11.83 -8.54 16.31
N THR A 51 -12.35 -8.89 15.14
CA THR A 51 -12.19 -8.11 13.90
C THR A 51 -12.83 -6.73 14.01
N GLU A 52 -14.09 -6.68 14.44
CA GLU A 52 -14.90 -5.47 14.55
C GLU A 52 -14.33 -4.53 15.62
N ARG A 53 -13.88 -5.09 16.75
CA ARG A 53 -13.20 -4.33 17.80
C ARG A 53 -11.85 -3.79 17.33
N TYR A 54 -11.12 -4.55 16.53
CA TYR A 54 -9.87 -4.08 15.97
C TYR A 54 -10.07 -2.96 14.93
N ILE A 55 -11.07 -3.09 14.04
CA ILE A 55 -11.48 -2.03 13.11
C ILE A 55 -11.87 -0.76 13.89
N ALA A 56 -12.67 -0.89 14.96
CA ALA A 56 -13.06 0.24 15.80
C ALA A 56 -11.84 0.92 16.47
N SER A 57 -10.83 0.15 16.84
CA SER A 57 -9.57 0.67 17.40
C SER A 57 -8.76 1.43 16.35
N CYS A 58 -8.63 0.86 15.14
CA CYS A 58 -8.01 1.56 14.00
C CYS A 58 -8.71 2.88 13.70
N LYS A 59 -10.06 2.91 13.71
CA LYS A 59 -10.83 4.14 13.52
C LYS A 59 -10.52 5.20 14.58
N LYS A 60 -10.34 4.81 15.84
CA LYS A 60 -9.98 5.76 16.90
C LYS A 60 -8.60 6.37 16.68
N LEU A 61 -7.63 5.55 16.28
CA LEU A 61 -6.25 5.97 16.01
C LEU A 61 -6.17 6.89 14.79
N PHE A 62 -6.77 6.49 13.67
CA PHE A 62 -6.70 7.25 12.42
C PHE A 62 -7.67 8.44 12.32
N ARG A 63 -8.58 8.64 13.28
CA ARG A 63 -9.61 9.69 13.19
C ARG A 63 -9.00 11.08 12.93
N ARG A 64 -7.88 11.41 13.57
CA ARG A 64 -7.20 12.69 13.37
C ARG A 64 -6.49 12.75 12.02
N ASP A 65 -5.80 11.68 11.63
CA ASP A 65 -5.08 11.60 10.37
C ASP A 65 -6.02 11.71 9.16
N ALA A 66 -7.21 11.10 9.22
CA ALA A 66 -8.21 11.16 8.15
C ALA A 66 -8.67 12.60 7.82
N GLN A 67 -8.56 13.54 8.76
CA GLN A 67 -8.92 14.95 8.59
C GLN A 67 -7.79 15.78 7.95
N GLN A 68 -6.57 15.25 7.82
CA GLN A 68 -5.44 15.96 7.21
C GLN A 68 -5.75 16.35 5.76
N PRO A 69 -5.34 17.53 5.26
CA PRO A 69 -5.54 17.91 3.86
C PRO A 69 -4.61 17.07 2.96
N ALA A 70 -5.14 15.97 2.43
CA ALA A 70 -4.43 15.03 1.57
C ALA A 70 -5.32 14.50 0.46
N ASP A 71 -4.71 14.20 -0.67
CA ASP A 71 -5.31 13.53 -1.82
C ASP A 71 -5.33 12.01 -1.63
N PHE A 72 -4.34 11.48 -0.90
CA PHE A 72 -4.23 10.05 -0.62
C PHE A 72 -3.61 9.70 0.74
N PHE A 73 -3.82 8.47 1.20
CA PHE A 73 -3.12 7.87 2.33
C PHE A 73 -2.44 6.57 1.94
N LEU A 74 -1.21 6.37 2.42
CA LEU A 74 -0.49 5.11 2.32
C LEU A 74 -0.58 4.37 3.65
N LEU A 75 -1.23 3.21 3.65
CA LEU A 75 -1.24 2.28 4.79
C LEU A 75 -0.06 1.32 4.66
N HIS A 76 0.86 1.33 5.63
CA HIS A 76 2.08 0.55 5.57
C HIS A 76 2.46 -0.11 6.90
N GLY A 77 3.34 -1.10 6.85
CA GLY A 77 3.92 -1.74 8.04
C GLY A 77 2.93 -2.58 8.86
N ALA A 78 1.89 -3.13 8.23
CA ALA A 78 1.00 -4.09 8.85
C ALA A 78 1.73 -5.40 9.17
N GLU A 79 1.43 -6.00 10.31
CA GLU A 79 2.04 -7.27 10.76
C GLU A 79 1.55 -8.46 9.95
N ASP A 80 0.27 -8.44 9.58
CA ASP A 80 -0.40 -9.50 8.82
C ASP A 80 -1.51 -8.92 7.92
N PHE A 81 -2.15 -9.78 7.13
CA PHE A 81 -3.20 -9.34 6.21
C PHE A 81 -4.47 -8.87 6.96
N ARG A 82 -4.76 -9.47 8.12
CA ARG A 82 -5.94 -9.12 8.93
C ARG A 82 -5.81 -7.69 9.45
N ALA A 83 -4.61 -7.33 9.90
CA ALA A 83 -4.27 -6.01 10.38
C ALA A 83 -4.44 -4.95 9.28
N LEU A 84 -3.86 -5.22 8.11
CA LEU A 84 -3.97 -4.34 6.95
C LEU A 84 -5.43 -4.15 6.51
N ARG A 85 -6.18 -5.25 6.37
CA ARG A 85 -7.59 -5.21 5.96
C ARG A 85 -8.43 -4.37 6.92
N ALA A 86 -8.22 -4.50 8.23
CA ALA A 86 -8.93 -3.70 9.22
C ALA A 86 -8.57 -2.21 9.15
N CYS A 87 -7.29 -1.89 8.89
CA CYS A 87 -6.85 -0.50 8.68
C CYS A 87 -7.51 0.12 7.45
N VAL A 88 -7.59 -0.63 6.35
CA VAL A 88 -8.26 -0.20 5.12
C VAL A 88 -9.73 0.06 5.38
N LEU A 89 -10.45 -0.88 5.98
CA LEU A 89 -11.87 -0.70 6.31
C LEU A 89 -12.09 0.51 7.24
N ALA A 90 -11.22 0.69 8.24
CA ALA A 90 -11.30 1.84 9.12
C ALA A 90 -11.09 3.17 8.38
N MET A 91 -10.12 3.24 7.46
CA MET A 91 -9.87 4.44 6.67
C MET A 91 -10.97 4.71 5.65
N THR A 92 -11.47 3.70 4.94
CA THR A 92 -12.61 3.83 4.01
C THR A 92 -13.85 4.38 4.72
N ASP A 93 -14.08 3.98 5.98
CA ASP A 93 -15.19 4.52 6.78
C ASP A 93 -14.95 5.95 7.30
N LEU A 94 -13.69 6.37 7.44
CA LEU A 94 -13.32 7.69 7.98
C LEU A 94 -13.14 8.76 6.89
N THR A 95 -12.80 8.35 5.67
CA THR A 95 -12.48 9.28 4.59
C THR A 95 -12.85 8.73 3.21
N GLY A 96 -13.23 9.62 2.29
CA GLY A 96 -13.41 9.32 0.87
C GLY A 96 -12.15 9.53 0.02
N LYS A 97 -10.98 9.76 0.64
CA LYS A 97 -9.70 9.99 -0.05
C LYS A 97 -9.12 8.68 -0.59
N THR A 98 -8.23 8.81 -1.56
CA THR A 98 -7.54 7.69 -2.21
C THR A 98 -6.73 6.89 -1.19
N LEU A 99 -6.90 5.56 -1.18
CA LEU A 99 -6.10 4.67 -0.34
C LEU A 99 -5.08 3.90 -1.18
N ILE A 100 -3.84 3.90 -0.71
CA ILE A 100 -2.72 3.07 -1.16
C ILE A 100 -2.40 2.10 -0.03
N ALA A 101 -2.21 0.82 -0.34
CA ALA A 101 -1.83 -0.18 0.65
C ALA A 101 -0.49 -0.84 0.29
N GLU A 102 0.38 -1.00 1.28
CA GLU A 102 1.63 -1.72 1.14
C GLU A 102 1.47 -3.19 1.56
N LEU A 103 1.95 -4.10 0.71
CA LEU A 103 2.03 -5.53 0.97
C LEU A 103 3.50 -5.94 1.00
N GLU A 104 3.93 -6.55 2.10
CA GLU A 104 5.24 -7.17 2.19
C GLU A 104 5.11 -8.66 1.84
N THR A 105 5.83 -9.08 0.80
CA THR A 105 5.91 -10.49 0.38
C THR A 105 7.23 -11.12 0.78
N ALA A 106 7.20 -12.44 0.94
CA ALA A 106 8.38 -13.29 1.02
C ALA A 106 8.29 -14.34 -0.11
N ASP A 107 9.11 -15.40 0.00
CA ASP A 107 9.18 -16.51 -0.93
C ASP A 107 7.81 -17.04 -1.36
N GLY A 108 7.63 -17.22 -2.67
CA GLY A 108 6.41 -17.78 -3.23
C GLY A 108 5.21 -16.85 -3.12
N GLY A 109 5.39 -15.53 -3.14
CA GLY A 109 4.30 -14.54 -3.27
C GLY A 109 3.33 -14.54 -2.09
N ARG A 110 3.83 -14.83 -0.88
CA ARG A 110 3.03 -14.90 0.36
C ARG A 110 3.49 -13.88 1.38
N MET A 111 2.52 -13.34 2.13
CA MET A 111 2.75 -12.53 3.32
C MET A 111 3.24 -13.42 4.49
N ALA A 112 3.73 -12.80 5.56
CA ALA A 112 4.24 -13.49 6.75
C ALA A 112 3.22 -14.42 7.43
N ASP A 113 1.93 -14.13 7.31
CA ASP A 113 0.84 -14.96 7.83
C ASP A 113 0.39 -16.08 6.87
N GLY A 114 1.11 -16.27 5.77
CA GLY A 114 0.83 -17.26 4.73
C GLY A 114 -0.21 -16.81 3.70
N THR A 115 -0.78 -15.61 3.83
CA THR A 115 -1.75 -15.07 2.88
C THR A 115 -1.10 -14.88 1.51
N ASP A 116 -1.72 -15.43 0.46
CA ASP A 116 -1.28 -15.25 -0.92
C ASP A 116 -1.51 -13.79 -1.37
N ILE A 117 -0.52 -13.18 -2.02
CA ILE A 117 -0.56 -11.76 -2.39
C ILE A 117 -1.67 -11.46 -3.42
N VAL A 118 -1.99 -12.40 -4.30
CA VAL A 118 -3.08 -12.27 -5.29
C VAL A 118 -4.42 -12.32 -4.57
N ALA A 119 -4.57 -13.19 -3.58
CA ALA A 119 -5.77 -13.24 -2.74
C ALA A 119 -5.93 -11.95 -1.92
N ALA A 120 -4.86 -11.45 -1.32
CA ALA A 120 -4.85 -10.17 -0.60
C ALA A 120 -5.27 -9.02 -1.52
N ALA A 121 -4.67 -8.92 -2.71
CA ALA A 121 -5.01 -7.90 -3.70
C ALA A 121 -6.48 -7.97 -4.13
N GLY A 122 -7.00 -9.17 -4.39
CA GLY A 122 -8.40 -9.39 -4.78
C GLY A 122 -9.41 -8.92 -3.73
N VAL A 123 -9.05 -8.97 -2.44
CA VAL A 123 -9.85 -8.40 -1.36
C VAL A 123 -9.68 -6.89 -1.30
N LEU A 124 -8.44 -6.38 -1.25
CA LEU A 124 -8.13 -4.97 -1.06
C LEU A 124 -8.75 -4.09 -2.15
N GLN A 125 -8.69 -4.51 -3.42
CA GLN A 125 -9.26 -3.77 -4.54
C GLN A 125 -10.80 -3.62 -4.47
N ARG A 126 -11.48 -4.46 -3.67
CA ARG A 126 -12.95 -4.42 -3.50
C ARG A 126 -13.39 -3.56 -2.32
N ILE A 127 -12.47 -3.18 -1.42
CA ILE A 127 -12.79 -2.48 -0.17
C ILE A 127 -12.21 -1.06 -0.10
N GLY A 128 -11.86 -0.49 -1.26
CA GLY A 128 -11.50 0.92 -1.40
C GLY A 128 -10.03 1.20 -1.69
N VAL A 129 -9.18 0.18 -1.83
CA VAL A 129 -7.77 0.39 -2.22
C VAL A 129 -7.67 0.63 -3.73
N SER A 130 -7.02 1.73 -4.09
CA SER A 130 -6.81 2.17 -5.48
C SER A 130 -5.44 1.78 -6.05
N THR A 131 -4.46 1.55 -5.17
CA THR A 131 -3.08 1.26 -5.53
C THR A 131 -2.47 0.30 -4.52
N LEU A 132 -1.75 -0.70 -4.99
CA LEU A 132 -0.93 -1.59 -4.18
C LEU A 132 0.55 -1.28 -4.39
N LEU A 133 1.29 -1.16 -3.30
CA LEU A 133 2.75 -1.16 -3.32
C LEU A 133 3.23 -2.52 -2.80
N VAL A 134 4.03 -3.23 -3.60
CA VAL A 134 4.61 -4.50 -3.20
C VAL A 134 6.05 -4.28 -2.75
N GLY A 135 6.38 -4.71 -1.54
CA GLY A 135 7.72 -4.77 -1.00
C GLY A 135 8.18 -6.21 -0.81
N ALA A 136 9.49 -6.44 -0.85
CA ALA A 136 10.11 -7.72 -0.51
C ALA A 136 11.49 -7.53 0.11
N ARG A 137 12.06 -8.61 0.65
CA ARG A 137 13.42 -8.60 1.22
C ARG A 137 14.50 -8.85 0.17
N ARG A 138 14.15 -9.50 -0.94
CA ARG A 138 15.07 -9.78 -2.06
C ARG A 138 14.47 -9.35 -3.40
N PRO A 139 15.29 -8.93 -4.38
CA PRO A 139 14.80 -8.49 -5.69
C PRO A 139 14.03 -9.55 -6.48
N ASP A 140 14.44 -10.82 -6.35
CA ASP A 140 13.79 -11.96 -7.00
C ASP A 140 12.40 -12.22 -6.42
N GLU A 141 12.24 -12.16 -5.10
CA GLU A 141 10.95 -12.26 -4.41
C GLU A 141 9.97 -11.17 -4.88
N LEU A 142 10.47 -9.94 -5.01
CA LEU A 142 9.66 -8.82 -5.49
C LEU A 142 9.22 -9.03 -6.94
N SER A 143 10.13 -9.44 -7.81
CA SER A 143 9.84 -9.67 -9.22
C SER A 143 8.80 -10.79 -9.38
N GLU A 144 8.97 -11.92 -8.69
CA GLU A 144 8.01 -13.03 -8.70
C GLU A 144 6.62 -12.57 -8.22
N ALA A 145 6.56 -11.80 -7.14
CA ALA A 145 5.29 -11.30 -6.61
C ALA A 145 4.57 -10.36 -7.60
N LEU A 146 5.31 -9.48 -8.28
CA LEU A 146 4.76 -8.58 -9.29
C LEU A 146 4.27 -9.35 -10.52
N GLU A 147 5.04 -10.31 -11.04
CA GLU A 147 4.65 -11.17 -12.17
C GLU A 147 3.36 -11.95 -11.87
N ARG A 148 3.23 -12.47 -10.64
CA ARG A 148 2.04 -13.19 -10.20
C ARG A 148 0.83 -12.27 -10.00
N LEU A 149 1.05 -11.04 -9.55
CA LEU A 149 0.00 -10.07 -9.30
C LEU A 149 -0.54 -9.44 -10.60
N ALA A 150 0.33 -9.19 -11.58
CA ALA A 150 0.02 -8.44 -12.80
C ALA A 150 -1.21 -8.94 -13.58
N PRO A 151 -1.45 -10.25 -13.77
CA PRO A 151 -2.63 -10.75 -14.50
C PRO A 151 -3.96 -10.48 -13.79
N TYR A 152 -3.94 -10.26 -12.46
CA TYR A 152 -5.13 -10.18 -11.63
C TYR A 152 -5.40 -8.76 -11.11
N ALA A 153 -4.40 -7.90 -11.09
CA ALA A 153 -4.52 -6.54 -10.62
C ALA A 153 -5.45 -5.72 -11.52
N ARG A 154 -6.53 -5.21 -10.92
CA ARG A 154 -7.44 -4.23 -11.55
C ARG A 154 -7.24 -2.80 -11.05
N LEU A 155 -6.17 -2.60 -10.30
CA LEU A 155 -5.77 -1.36 -9.67
C LEU A 155 -4.32 -1.04 -10.07
N SER A 156 -3.85 0.16 -9.72
CA SER A 156 -2.45 0.54 -9.93
C SER A 156 -1.53 -0.33 -9.07
N VAL A 157 -0.48 -0.91 -9.66
CA VAL A 157 0.54 -1.67 -8.92
C VAL A 157 1.86 -0.94 -9.02
N GLY A 158 2.50 -0.74 -7.87
CA GLY A 158 3.84 -0.20 -7.73
C GLY A 158 4.73 -1.10 -6.87
N ALA A 159 6.01 -0.78 -6.85
CA ALA A 159 7.02 -1.51 -6.08
C ALA A 159 7.68 -0.59 -5.05
N ARG A 160 7.91 -1.08 -3.84
CA ARG A 160 8.72 -0.41 -2.82
C ARG A 160 10.14 -0.95 -2.90
N LEU A 161 11.08 -0.11 -3.30
CA LEU A 161 12.49 -0.47 -3.48
C LEU A 161 13.35 0.13 -2.36
N PRO A 162 14.14 -0.69 -1.63
CA PRO A 162 15.22 -0.18 -0.80
C PRO A 162 16.18 0.69 -1.61
N ALA A 163 16.61 1.84 -1.07
CA ALA A 163 17.51 2.75 -1.78
C ALA A 163 18.85 2.08 -2.17
N GLN A 164 19.30 1.09 -1.40
CA GLN A 164 20.50 0.32 -1.74
C GLN A 164 20.35 -0.42 -3.08
N TRP A 165 19.18 -0.98 -3.37
CA TRP A 165 18.92 -1.70 -4.61
C TRP A 165 19.07 -0.79 -5.83
N LEU A 166 18.57 0.44 -5.73
CA LEU A 166 18.75 1.45 -6.78
C LEU A 166 20.23 1.79 -7.00
N ARG A 167 21.03 1.86 -5.93
CA ARG A 167 22.49 2.08 -6.02
C ARG A 167 23.24 0.89 -6.61
N ASP A 168 22.77 -0.31 -6.30
CA ASP A 168 23.37 -1.56 -6.77
C ASP A 168 22.99 -1.88 -8.23
N GLY A 169 22.09 -1.09 -8.83
CA GLY A 169 21.67 -1.24 -10.22
C GLY A 169 20.94 -2.56 -10.49
N ILE A 170 20.19 -3.07 -9.51
CA ILE A 170 19.49 -4.34 -9.66
C ILE A 170 18.51 -4.28 -10.84
N ALA A 171 18.46 -5.37 -11.61
CA ALA A 171 17.39 -5.59 -12.56
C ALA A 171 16.21 -6.23 -11.81
N LEU A 172 15.04 -5.58 -11.85
CA LEU A 172 13.79 -6.29 -11.62
C LEU A 172 13.48 -7.06 -12.90
N ALA A 173 13.10 -8.34 -12.80
CA ALA A 173 12.72 -9.09 -13.98
C ALA A 173 11.55 -8.38 -14.67
N GLY A 174 11.68 -8.15 -15.98
CA GLY A 174 10.74 -7.41 -16.82
C GLY A 174 9.86 -8.33 -17.63
#